data_AF-A0A971BJ38-F1
#
_entry.id   AF-A0A971BJ38-F1
#
_cell.length_a   1.000
_cell.length_b   1.000
_cell.length_c   1.000
_cell.angle_alpha   90.00
_cell.angle_beta   90.00
_cell.angle_gamma   90.00
#
_symmetry.space_group_name_H-M   'P 1'
#
loop_
_entity.id
_entity.type
_entity.pdbx_description
1 polymer ?
#
loop_
_entity_poly.entity_id
_entity_poly.type
_entity_poly.pdbx_seq_one_letter_code
_entity_poly.pdbx_strand_id
1 'polypeptide(L)'
;MAQPTSNGILKFLFKAIVLPIIVLVVVVGIGVVVLGSMTPAQLGVADFEFSEGVSIRSMGFADMKIFDIIKQFRNLFREPSLEDMVSNPPDPEVEEPIVEANLGVSSASEGGEIDYLAIVENAVVYDQELLLEYNDTTLAFLINEIISAGSEQAEEEGEEEAVEAFKQLSAKVEEIIINVEGSERDMRFVISINIESLIQQATEQQDNPALNFALRAVPSKVYMVSDLGVSADANGKLVFVSEDLRINDQDNQISEIILGLLSEMVDSENSEEGSAEEVINKGFGEIVGRVVGNLGKVGTATADETTHVVSGNIVLGNDGILDGKVTVITYTQATAPAEE
;
A
#
# COMPACT_ATOMS: atom_id res chain seq x y z
N MET A 1 -74.26 18.99 19.62
CA MET A 1 -72.97 18.34 19.32
C MET A 1 -71.94 19.44 19.10
N ALA A 2 -70.95 19.56 19.97
CA ALA A 2 -69.81 20.44 19.77
C ALA A 2 -68.55 19.57 19.93
N GLN A 3 -67.78 19.43 18.86
CA GLN A 3 -66.49 18.73 18.90
C GLN A 3 -65.50 19.59 19.71
N PRO A 4 -64.79 19.03 20.70
CA PRO A 4 -63.66 19.72 21.28
C PRO A 4 -62.51 19.77 20.27
N THR A 5 -62.04 20.98 19.99
CA THR A 5 -60.91 21.31 19.12
C THR A 5 -59.59 20.71 19.64
N SER A 6 -59.35 19.43 19.35
CA SER A 6 -58.09 18.72 19.59
C SER A 6 -56.88 19.37 18.87
N ASN A 7 -57.14 20.15 17.81
CA ASN A 7 -56.10 20.82 17.02
C ASN A 7 -55.44 22.03 17.72
N GLY A 8 -56.01 22.57 18.80
CA GLY A 8 -55.45 23.74 19.49
C GLY A 8 -54.29 23.39 20.42
N ILE A 9 -54.45 22.33 21.21
CA ILE A 9 -53.48 21.92 22.24
C ILE A 9 -52.25 21.27 21.61
N LEU A 10 -52.42 20.45 20.57
CA LEU A 10 -51.29 19.87 19.81
C LEU A 10 -50.47 20.95 19.09
N LYS A 11 -51.13 21.95 18.47
CA LYS A 11 -50.45 23.09 17.83
C LYS A 11 -49.72 23.97 18.85
N PHE A 12 -50.26 24.10 20.06
CA PHE A 12 -49.64 24.86 21.14
C PHE A 12 -48.43 24.12 21.74
N LEU A 13 -48.53 22.81 22.00
CA LEU A 13 -47.42 21.97 22.48
C LEU A 13 -46.28 21.88 21.44
N PHE A 14 -46.61 21.75 20.16
CA PHE A 14 -45.60 21.72 19.08
C PHE A 14 -44.87 23.06 18.94
N LYS A 15 -45.59 24.20 19.02
CA LYS A 15 -44.96 25.53 18.94
C LYS A 15 -44.22 25.95 20.22
N ALA A 16 -44.68 25.52 21.40
CA ALA A 16 -44.13 25.96 22.68
C ALA A 16 -42.97 25.09 23.20
N ILE A 17 -42.90 23.81 22.82
CA ILE A 17 -41.87 22.87 23.33
C ILE A 17 -41.00 22.33 22.19
N VAL A 18 -41.60 21.82 21.12
CA VAL A 18 -40.84 21.16 20.04
C VAL A 18 -40.07 22.17 19.17
N LEU A 19 -40.72 23.28 18.78
CA LEU A 19 -40.09 24.33 17.97
C LEU A 19 -38.83 24.94 18.63
N PRO A 20 -38.83 25.37 19.91
CA PRO A 20 -37.63 25.90 20.54
C PRO A 20 -36.52 24.85 20.72
N ILE A 21 -36.85 23.57 20.91
CA ILE A 21 -35.84 22.49 20.96
C ILE A 21 -35.22 22.28 19.57
N ILE A 22 -36.03 22.26 18.50
CA ILE A 22 -35.51 22.17 17.12
C ILE A 22 -34.66 23.41 16.80
N VAL A 23 -35.10 24.61 17.18
CA VAL A 23 -34.30 25.83 17.00
C VAL A 23 -33.01 25.77 17.81
N LEU A 24 -33.03 25.23 19.04
CA LEU A 24 -31.82 25.03 19.84
C LEU A 24 -30.87 24.02 19.18
N VAL A 25 -31.37 22.88 18.71
CA VAL A 25 -30.58 21.85 17.99
C VAL A 25 -30.04 22.41 16.67
N VAL A 26 -30.81 23.23 15.96
CA VAL A 26 -30.38 23.90 14.73
C VAL A 26 -29.39 25.01 15.03
N VAL A 27 -29.54 25.79 16.11
CA VAL A 27 -28.58 26.84 16.51
C VAL A 27 -27.28 26.24 17.04
N VAL A 28 -27.36 25.14 17.80
CA VAL A 28 -26.18 24.37 18.24
C VAL A 28 -25.53 23.67 17.05
N GLY A 29 -26.33 23.08 16.15
CA GLY A 29 -25.84 22.42 14.94
C GLY A 29 -25.20 23.41 13.95
N ILE A 30 -25.83 24.56 13.72
CA ILE A 30 -25.25 25.68 12.97
C ILE A 30 -24.03 26.22 13.71
N GLY A 31 -24.05 26.30 15.04
CA GLY A 31 -22.90 26.69 15.85
C GLY A 31 -21.70 25.75 15.62
N VAL A 32 -21.90 24.44 15.68
CA VAL A 32 -20.87 23.43 15.39
C VAL A 32 -20.41 23.51 13.93
N VAL A 33 -21.34 23.71 12.98
CA VAL A 33 -21.00 23.82 11.56
C VAL A 33 -20.21 25.10 11.26
N VAL A 34 -20.63 26.23 11.84
CA VAL A 34 -19.99 27.54 11.68
C VAL A 34 -18.62 27.54 12.37
N LEU A 35 -18.55 27.11 13.64
CA LEU A 35 -17.28 27.00 14.37
C LEU A 35 -16.32 26.01 13.71
N GLY A 36 -16.82 24.89 13.19
CA GLY A 36 -16.03 23.92 12.43
C GLY A 36 -15.57 24.45 11.06
N SER A 37 -16.29 25.40 10.46
CA SER A 37 -15.92 26.06 9.20
C SER A 37 -14.99 27.27 9.36
N MET A 38 -14.75 27.70 10.60
CA MET A 38 -13.82 28.78 10.95
C MET A 38 -12.43 28.22 11.24
N THR A 39 -11.42 29.08 11.11
CA THR A 39 -10.04 28.73 11.47
C THR A 39 -9.79 28.99 12.95
N PRO A 40 -8.88 28.26 13.60
CA PRO A 40 -8.43 28.56 14.95
C PRO A 40 -7.96 30.01 15.16
N ALA A 41 -7.37 30.65 14.15
CA ALA A 41 -7.00 32.06 14.18
C ALA A 41 -8.24 32.97 14.22
N GLN A 42 -9.27 32.66 13.44
CA GLN A 42 -10.56 33.39 13.47
C GLN A 42 -11.31 33.22 14.78
N LEU A 43 -11.06 32.12 15.50
CA LEU A 43 -11.65 31.82 16.79
C LEU A 43 -10.80 32.32 17.98
N GLY A 44 -9.63 32.92 17.71
CA GLY A 44 -8.73 33.44 18.76
C GLY A 44 -8.10 32.34 19.63
N VAL A 45 -8.14 31.09 19.18
CA VAL A 45 -7.58 29.92 19.89
C VAL A 45 -6.32 29.37 19.23
N ALA A 46 -5.84 30.00 18.15
CA ALA A 46 -4.62 29.60 17.46
C ALA A 46 -3.39 29.53 18.39
N ASP A 47 -3.31 30.43 19.37
CA ASP A 47 -2.20 30.54 20.31
C ASP A 47 -2.48 29.83 21.64
N PHE A 48 -3.57 29.06 21.73
CA PHE A 48 -3.87 28.26 22.92
C PHE A 48 -2.89 27.09 23.00
N GLU A 49 -2.13 27.02 24.08
CA GLU A 49 -1.18 25.94 24.31
C GLU A 49 -1.88 24.73 24.95
N PHE A 50 -1.78 23.57 24.29
CA PHE A 50 -2.34 22.30 24.78
C PHE A 50 -1.32 21.51 25.62
N SER A 51 -0.03 21.73 25.38
CA SER A 51 1.10 21.23 26.16
C SER A 51 2.28 22.20 26.01
N GLU A 52 3.37 21.98 26.76
CA GLU A 52 4.56 22.86 26.73
C GLU A 52 5.04 23.10 25.29
N GLY A 53 4.89 24.35 24.81
CA GLY A 53 5.31 24.78 23.47
C GLY A 53 4.42 24.33 22.29
N VAL A 54 3.29 23.65 22.55
CA VAL A 54 2.40 23.12 21.51
C VAL A 54 1.11 23.93 21.45
N SER A 55 0.92 24.66 20.37
CA SER A 55 -0.29 25.44 20.05
C SER A 55 -0.79 25.08 18.66
N ILE A 56 -2.05 25.40 18.34
CA ILE A 56 -2.59 25.18 16.99
C ILE A 56 -1.73 25.90 15.93
N ARG A 57 -1.19 27.08 16.27
CA ARG A 57 -0.30 27.84 15.38
C ARG A 57 1.04 27.15 15.17
N SER A 58 1.67 26.61 16.22
CA SER A 58 2.94 25.89 16.06
C SER A 58 2.79 24.57 15.30
N MET A 59 1.57 24.02 15.23
CA MET A 59 1.20 22.86 14.40
C MET A 59 0.86 23.22 12.93
N GLY A 60 0.95 24.50 12.52
CA GLY A 60 0.62 24.90 11.15
C GLY A 60 -0.89 24.92 10.83
N PHE A 61 -1.75 24.62 11.81
CA PHE A 61 -3.20 24.52 11.62
C PHE A 61 -3.96 25.82 11.95
N ALA A 62 -3.27 26.91 12.30
CA ALA A 62 -3.92 28.17 12.69
C ALA A 62 -4.90 28.72 11.63
N ASP A 63 -4.59 28.52 10.36
CA ASP A 63 -5.36 29.04 9.23
C ASP A 63 -6.17 27.96 8.49
N MET A 64 -6.16 26.73 9.00
CA MET A 64 -6.97 25.63 8.48
C MET A 64 -8.33 25.61 9.18
N LYS A 65 -9.40 25.20 8.49
CA LYS A 65 -10.72 25.09 9.13
C LYS A 65 -10.70 23.98 10.16
N ILE A 66 -11.35 24.18 11.31
CA ILE A 66 -11.42 23.17 12.38
C ILE A 66 -11.94 21.81 11.88
N PHE A 67 -12.89 21.77 10.93
CA PHE A 67 -13.32 20.51 10.34
C PHE A 67 -12.25 19.81 9.52
N ASP A 68 -11.42 20.55 8.80
CA ASP A 68 -10.38 19.96 7.96
C ASP A 68 -9.23 19.47 8.84
N ILE A 69 -8.91 20.20 9.93
CA ILE A 69 -8.02 19.74 11.00
C ILE A 69 -8.56 18.45 11.63
N ILE A 70 -9.81 18.45 12.12
CA ILE A 70 -10.42 17.26 12.74
C ILE A 70 -10.46 16.08 11.76
N LYS A 71 -10.73 16.30 10.47
CA LYS A 71 -10.70 15.25 9.46
C LYS A 71 -9.29 14.71 9.24
N GLN A 72 -8.27 15.57 9.10
CA GLN A 72 -6.87 15.13 8.97
C GLN A 72 -6.44 14.33 10.19
N PHE A 73 -6.71 14.82 11.41
CA PHE A 73 -6.43 14.10 12.65
C PHE A 73 -7.19 12.76 12.70
N ARG A 74 -8.49 12.74 12.41
CA ARG A 74 -9.28 11.51 12.45
C ARG A 74 -8.83 10.49 11.40
N ASN A 75 -8.42 10.93 10.22
CA ASN A 75 -8.03 10.05 9.13
C ASN A 75 -6.60 9.53 9.29
N LEU A 76 -5.71 10.28 9.97
CA LEU A 76 -4.35 9.86 10.29
C LEU A 76 -4.26 9.03 11.59
N PHE A 77 -5.08 9.33 12.60
CA PHE A 77 -5.02 8.71 13.93
C PHE A 77 -6.03 7.59 14.16
N ARG A 78 -6.86 7.30 13.15
CA ARG A 78 -7.66 6.07 13.14
C ARG A 78 -6.84 5.02 12.41
N GLU A 79 -6.52 3.95 13.12
CA GLU A 79 -5.97 2.74 12.50
C GLU A 79 -6.90 2.34 11.34
N PRO A 80 -6.44 2.39 10.08
CA PRO A 80 -7.28 2.03 8.94
C PRO A 80 -7.66 0.56 9.10
N SER A 81 -8.94 0.24 8.95
CA SER A 81 -9.34 -1.17 8.86
C SER A 81 -8.72 -1.75 7.61
N LEU A 82 -8.17 -2.97 7.68
CA LEU A 82 -7.74 -3.71 6.50
C LEU A 82 -8.83 -3.69 5.41
N GLU A 83 -10.08 -3.94 5.81
CA GLU A 83 -11.27 -3.94 4.94
C GLU A 83 -11.54 -2.60 4.22
N ASP A 84 -11.02 -1.48 4.71
CA ASP A 84 -11.14 -0.19 4.03
C ASP A 84 -10.05 0.02 2.97
N MET A 85 -8.93 -0.71 3.09
CA MET A 85 -7.74 -0.53 2.25
C MET A 85 -7.62 -1.59 1.15
N VAL A 86 -8.09 -2.82 1.40
CA VAL A 86 -8.00 -3.95 0.47
C VAL A 86 -9.36 -4.47 0.05
N SER A 87 -9.42 -5.01 -1.16
CA SER A 87 -10.59 -5.59 -1.79
C SER A 87 -10.44 -7.07 -2.13
N ASN A 88 -9.21 -7.53 -2.38
CA ASN A 88 -8.86 -8.88 -2.80
C ASN A 88 -7.53 -9.34 -2.18
N PRO A 89 -7.47 -9.54 -0.84
CA PRO A 89 -6.25 -10.00 -0.18
C PRO A 89 -5.92 -11.46 -0.56
N PRO A 90 -4.63 -11.84 -0.56
CA PRO A 90 -4.23 -13.23 -0.79
C PRO A 90 -4.76 -14.16 0.31
N ASP A 91 -5.20 -15.36 -0.08
CA ASP A 91 -5.63 -16.42 0.83
C ASP A 91 -4.61 -17.57 0.80
N PRO A 92 -3.80 -17.76 1.86
CA PRO A 92 -2.80 -18.82 1.92
C PRO A 92 -3.36 -20.21 1.61
N GLU A 93 -4.60 -20.53 2.02
CA GLU A 93 -5.19 -21.86 1.78
C GLU A 93 -5.48 -22.12 0.28
N VAL A 94 -5.58 -21.06 -0.51
CA VAL A 94 -5.80 -21.12 -1.96
C VAL A 94 -4.48 -20.97 -2.73
N GLU A 95 -3.65 -20.01 -2.31
CA GLU A 95 -2.45 -19.64 -3.06
C GLU A 95 -1.28 -20.62 -2.84
N GLU A 96 -1.11 -21.18 -1.64
CA GLU A 96 -0.01 -22.11 -1.33
C GLU A 96 0.00 -23.34 -2.26
N PRO A 97 -1.12 -24.09 -2.45
CA PRO A 97 -1.15 -25.20 -3.40
C PRO A 97 -0.88 -24.80 -4.86
N ILE A 98 -1.20 -23.57 -5.26
CA ILE A 98 -0.94 -23.07 -6.62
C ILE A 98 0.55 -22.81 -6.79
N VAL A 99 1.18 -22.15 -5.80
CA VAL A 99 2.61 -21.90 -5.80
C VAL A 99 3.40 -23.21 -5.75
N GLU A 100 3.02 -24.17 -4.89
CA GLU A 100 3.63 -25.50 -4.86
C GLU A 100 3.50 -26.23 -6.20
N ALA A 101 2.36 -26.15 -6.86
CA ALA A 101 2.16 -26.77 -8.17
C ALA A 101 3.02 -26.10 -9.26
N ASN A 102 3.14 -24.78 -9.21
CA ASN A 102 3.92 -23.99 -10.18
C ASN A 102 5.43 -24.13 -9.98
N LEU A 103 5.91 -24.25 -8.74
CA LEU A 103 7.34 -24.23 -8.40
C LEU A 103 7.90 -25.61 -8.01
N GLY A 104 7.08 -26.57 -7.63
CA GLY A 104 7.52 -27.87 -7.08
C GLY A 104 8.31 -28.77 -8.04
N VAL A 105 8.36 -28.43 -9.33
CA VAL A 105 9.17 -29.11 -10.36
C VAL A 105 10.30 -28.24 -10.90
N SER A 106 10.56 -27.11 -10.25
CA SER A 106 11.57 -26.12 -10.65
C SER A 106 12.84 -26.22 -9.81
N SER A 107 13.86 -25.43 -10.16
CA SER A 107 15.09 -25.28 -9.36
C SER A 107 14.86 -24.60 -8.01
N ALA A 108 13.73 -23.93 -7.79
CA ALA A 108 13.39 -23.30 -6.51
C ALA A 108 12.75 -24.29 -5.51
N SER A 109 12.71 -25.59 -5.83
CA SER A 109 12.16 -26.62 -4.95
C SER A 109 13.23 -27.64 -4.57
N GLU A 110 13.63 -27.67 -3.30
CA GLU A 110 14.54 -28.68 -2.75
C GLU A 110 13.84 -29.51 -1.67
N GLY A 111 13.92 -30.84 -1.76
CA GLY A 111 13.32 -31.72 -0.75
C GLY A 111 11.79 -31.71 -0.68
N GLY A 112 11.10 -31.00 -1.58
CA GLY A 112 9.66 -30.81 -1.57
C GLY A 112 9.20 -29.55 -0.84
N GLU A 113 10.13 -28.68 -0.43
CA GLU A 113 9.87 -27.35 0.10
C GLU A 113 10.34 -26.30 -0.92
N ILE A 114 9.64 -25.17 -0.99
CA ILE A 114 9.99 -24.07 -1.89
C ILE A 114 11.00 -23.15 -1.19
N ASP A 115 12.14 -22.92 -1.84
CA ASP A 115 13.10 -21.90 -1.45
C ASP A 115 12.68 -20.55 -2.07
N TYR A 116 11.99 -19.74 -1.28
CA TYR A 116 11.50 -18.44 -1.71
C TYR A 116 12.62 -17.43 -1.93
N LEU A 117 13.73 -17.51 -1.19
CA LEU A 117 14.85 -16.57 -1.34
C LEU A 117 15.58 -16.80 -2.68
N ALA A 118 15.74 -18.06 -3.09
CA ALA A 118 16.31 -18.39 -4.38
C ALA A 118 15.55 -17.75 -5.57
N ILE A 119 14.25 -17.46 -5.42
CA ILE A 119 13.43 -16.81 -6.46
C ILE A 119 13.83 -15.34 -6.65
N VAL A 120 14.30 -14.66 -5.61
CA VAL A 120 14.78 -13.26 -5.72
C VAL A 120 16.18 -13.23 -6.32
N GLU A 121 17.02 -14.18 -5.95
CA GLU A 121 18.43 -14.17 -6.32
C GLU A 121 18.68 -14.67 -7.74
N ASN A 122 17.97 -15.73 -8.14
CA ASN A 122 18.31 -16.50 -9.33
C ASN A 122 17.09 -16.77 -10.22
N ALA A 123 17.34 -16.93 -11.52
CA ALA A 123 16.32 -17.39 -12.44
C ALA A 123 15.84 -18.80 -12.06
N VAL A 124 14.53 -18.98 -12.00
CA VAL A 124 13.89 -20.26 -11.69
C VAL A 124 13.84 -21.12 -12.94
N VAL A 125 14.52 -22.26 -12.90
CA VAL A 125 14.74 -23.13 -14.06
C VAL A 125 13.86 -24.38 -13.99
N TYR A 126 13.30 -24.73 -15.14
CA TYR A 126 12.46 -25.90 -15.36
C TYR A 126 13.08 -26.83 -16.41
N ASP A 127 12.66 -28.08 -16.41
CA ASP A 127 13.06 -29.06 -17.44
C ASP A 127 12.56 -28.69 -18.84
N GLN A 128 11.41 -28.02 -18.92
CA GLN A 128 10.76 -27.58 -20.15
C GLN A 128 10.17 -26.19 -19.96
N GLU A 129 10.08 -25.41 -21.05
CA GLU A 129 9.38 -24.12 -21.00
C GLU A 129 7.88 -24.37 -20.75
N LEU A 130 7.37 -23.78 -19.67
CA LEU A 130 5.97 -23.81 -19.28
C LEU A 130 5.37 -22.40 -19.46
N LEU A 131 4.09 -22.33 -19.81
CA LEU A 131 3.31 -21.10 -19.73
C LEU A 131 2.52 -21.13 -18.42
N LEU A 132 3.03 -20.42 -17.41
CA LEU A 132 2.40 -20.33 -16.10
C LEU A 132 1.67 -19.00 -15.95
N GLU A 133 0.55 -19.04 -15.25
CA GLU A 133 -0.23 -17.85 -14.89
C GLU A 133 -0.07 -17.60 -13.39
N TYR A 134 0.20 -16.35 -13.03
CA TYR A 134 0.23 -15.88 -11.66
C TYR A 134 -0.81 -14.79 -11.50
N ASN A 135 -1.86 -15.09 -10.73
CA ASN A 135 -2.86 -14.07 -10.38
C ASN A 135 -2.24 -13.04 -9.44
N ASP A 136 -2.87 -11.88 -9.36
CA ASP A 136 -2.49 -10.81 -8.45
C ASP A 136 -2.38 -11.28 -6.99
N THR A 137 -3.32 -12.11 -6.51
CA THR A 137 -3.28 -12.76 -5.19
C THR A 137 -2.11 -13.73 -5.05
N THR A 138 -1.81 -14.53 -6.08
CA THR A 138 -0.68 -15.47 -6.06
C THR A 138 0.65 -14.73 -6.01
N LEU A 139 0.79 -13.61 -6.73
CA LEU A 139 1.96 -12.74 -6.66
C LEU A 139 2.11 -12.09 -5.28
N ALA A 140 1.00 -11.59 -4.70
CA ALA A 140 1.01 -11.01 -3.36
C ALA A 140 1.43 -12.03 -2.30
N PHE A 141 0.92 -13.27 -2.40
CA PHE A 141 1.32 -14.38 -1.54
C PHE A 141 2.81 -14.70 -1.70
N LEU A 142 3.30 -14.87 -2.93
CA LEU A 142 4.70 -15.22 -3.18
C LEU A 142 5.67 -14.15 -2.66
N ILE A 143 5.33 -12.86 -2.81
CA ILE A 143 6.14 -11.77 -2.25
C ILE A 143 6.10 -11.76 -0.70
N ASN A 144 4.96 -12.08 -0.08
CA ASN A 144 4.89 -12.22 1.38
C ASN A 144 5.77 -13.35 1.89
N GLU A 145 5.79 -14.50 1.21
CA GLU A 145 6.65 -15.63 1.57
C GLU A 145 8.13 -15.28 1.40
N ILE A 146 8.50 -14.52 0.37
CA ILE A 146 9.87 -13.99 0.19
C ILE A 146 10.27 -13.08 1.35
N ILE A 147 9.45 -12.09 1.68
CA ILE A 147 9.71 -11.17 2.80
C ILE A 147 9.83 -11.95 4.12
N SER A 148 9.02 -13.00 4.29
CA SER A 148 9.04 -13.87 5.47
C SER A 148 10.28 -14.76 5.52
N ALA A 149 10.69 -15.37 4.39
CA ALA A 149 11.87 -16.24 4.31
C ALA A 149 13.19 -15.47 4.56
N GLY A 150 13.30 -14.24 4.04
CA GLY A 150 14.43 -13.34 4.37
C GLY A 150 14.48 -12.94 5.84
N SER A 151 13.38 -13.11 6.60
CA SER A 151 13.40 -12.88 8.04
C SER A 151 14.19 -13.96 8.82
N GLU A 152 14.40 -15.15 8.24
CA GLU A 152 14.98 -16.31 8.93
C GLU A 152 16.49 -16.55 8.65
N GLN A 153 17.08 -16.00 7.57
CA GLN A 153 18.46 -16.33 7.12
C GLN A 153 19.54 -15.23 7.26
N ALA A 154 19.27 -14.13 7.98
CA ALA A 154 20.17 -12.96 8.06
C ALA A 154 21.44 -13.10 8.92
N GLU A 155 22.23 -14.17 8.73
CA GLU A 155 23.60 -14.25 9.23
C GLU A 155 24.67 -14.34 8.11
N GLU A 156 24.29 -14.42 6.83
CA GLU A 156 25.26 -14.51 5.73
C GLU A 156 25.16 -13.32 4.76
N GLU A 157 26.32 -12.69 4.51
CA GLU A 157 26.50 -11.49 3.69
C GLU A 157 25.95 -11.69 2.27
N GLY A 158 24.85 -11.01 1.91
CA GLY A 158 24.28 -11.06 0.56
C GLY A 158 22.83 -10.61 0.38
N GLU A 159 22.07 -10.37 1.46
CA GLU A 159 20.67 -9.89 1.34
C GLU A 159 20.60 -8.52 0.63
N GLU A 160 19.65 -8.37 -0.29
CA GLU A 160 19.40 -7.10 -0.97
C GLU A 160 18.88 -6.03 0.01
N GLU A 161 19.45 -4.82 -0.04
CA GLU A 161 19.11 -3.69 0.84
C GLU A 161 17.60 -3.44 0.94
N ALA A 162 16.86 -3.62 -0.16
CA ALA A 162 15.41 -3.44 -0.20
C ALA A 162 14.65 -4.52 0.62
N VAL A 163 15.04 -5.79 0.54
CA VAL A 163 14.40 -6.88 1.30
C VAL A 163 14.67 -6.72 2.80
N GLU A 164 15.90 -6.33 3.16
CA GLU A 164 16.26 -6.01 4.55
C GLU A 164 15.44 -4.82 5.09
N ALA A 165 15.25 -3.76 4.31
CA ALA A 165 14.44 -2.60 4.71
C ALA A 165 12.98 -3.00 4.95
N PHE A 166 12.38 -3.84 4.09
CA PHE A 166 11.02 -4.33 4.28
C PHE A 166 10.87 -5.24 5.52
N LYS A 167 11.89 -6.03 5.82
CA LYS A 167 11.97 -6.81 7.05
C LYS A 167 12.02 -5.95 8.30
N GLN A 168 12.89 -4.92 8.34
CA GLN A 168 12.98 -4.01 9.48
C GLN A 168 11.64 -3.33 9.78
N LEU A 169 10.86 -3.07 8.72
CA LEU A 169 9.53 -2.49 8.79
C LEU A 169 8.41 -3.50 9.10
N SER A 170 8.72 -4.80 9.25
CA SER A 170 7.71 -5.86 9.36
C SER A 170 6.64 -5.73 8.26
N ALA A 171 7.09 -5.50 7.03
CA ALA A 171 6.22 -5.24 5.89
C ALA A 171 5.41 -6.49 5.52
N LYS A 172 4.18 -6.28 5.08
CA LYS A 172 3.31 -7.32 4.53
C LYS A 172 2.55 -6.77 3.34
N VAL A 173 2.62 -7.44 2.20
CA VAL A 173 1.79 -7.17 1.04
C VAL A 173 0.37 -7.64 1.33
N GLU A 174 -0.54 -6.71 1.56
CA GLU A 174 -1.93 -7.00 1.88
C GLU A 174 -2.78 -7.15 0.61
N GLU A 175 -2.36 -6.56 -0.52
CA GLU A 175 -3.02 -6.67 -1.82
C GLU A 175 -2.08 -6.29 -2.96
N ILE A 176 -2.21 -6.99 -4.09
CA ILE A 176 -1.79 -6.53 -5.42
C ILE A 176 -3.05 -6.55 -6.28
N ILE A 177 -3.25 -5.53 -7.13
CA ILE A 177 -4.27 -5.54 -8.18
C ILE A 177 -3.60 -5.20 -9.49
N ILE A 178 -3.84 -6.01 -10.52
CA ILE A 178 -3.39 -5.76 -11.89
C ILE A 178 -4.62 -5.34 -12.71
N ASN A 179 -4.64 -4.11 -13.19
CA ASN A 179 -5.73 -3.60 -14.01
C ASN A 179 -5.27 -3.41 -15.46
N VAL A 180 -6.11 -3.80 -16.41
CA VAL A 180 -5.86 -3.56 -17.84
C VAL A 180 -7.05 -2.85 -18.48
N GLU A 181 -6.90 -1.56 -18.78
CA GLU A 181 -7.90 -0.76 -19.49
C GLU A 181 -7.39 -0.37 -20.89
N GLY A 182 -7.81 -1.13 -21.91
CA GLY A 182 -7.39 -0.89 -23.29
C GLY A 182 -5.91 -1.15 -23.50
N SER A 183 -5.10 -0.10 -23.63
CA SER A 183 -3.63 -0.19 -23.73
C SER A 183 -2.91 0.12 -22.43
N GLU A 184 -3.60 0.75 -21.48
CA GLU A 184 -3.09 1.12 -20.16
C GLU A 184 -3.11 -0.10 -19.24
N ARG A 185 -2.10 -0.18 -18.37
CA ARG A 185 -1.81 -1.32 -17.52
C ARG A 185 -1.21 -0.79 -16.25
N ASP A 186 -1.87 -1.05 -15.15
CA ASP A 186 -1.51 -0.48 -13.85
C ASP A 186 -1.48 -1.59 -12.80
N MET A 187 -0.55 -1.46 -11.86
CA MET A 187 -0.42 -2.36 -10.73
C MET A 187 -0.52 -1.54 -9.44
N ARG A 188 -1.55 -1.82 -8.64
CA ARG A 188 -1.74 -1.22 -7.32
C ARG A 188 -1.24 -2.18 -6.25
N PHE A 189 -0.47 -1.67 -5.31
CA PHE A 189 0.00 -2.39 -4.14
C PHE A 189 -0.56 -1.77 -2.88
N VAL A 190 -1.00 -2.61 -1.95
CA VAL A 190 -1.32 -2.19 -0.58
C VAL A 190 -0.42 -2.96 0.36
N ILE A 191 0.42 -2.24 1.08
CA ILE A 191 1.47 -2.84 1.91
C ILE A 191 1.34 -2.28 3.31
N SER A 192 1.15 -3.15 4.28
CA SER A 192 1.17 -2.72 5.66
C SER A 192 2.58 -2.75 6.23
N ILE A 193 2.95 -1.70 6.93
CA ILE A 193 4.27 -1.55 7.55
C ILE A 193 4.12 -1.11 9.01
N ASN A 194 5.05 -1.56 9.85
CA ASN A 194 5.22 -1.06 11.20
C ASN A 194 6.27 0.05 11.20
N ILE A 195 5.82 1.27 11.51
CA ILE A 195 6.64 2.48 11.54
C ILE A 195 6.96 2.93 12.97
N GLU A 196 6.77 2.10 13.99
CA GLU A 196 7.04 2.45 15.39
C GLU A 196 8.50 2.90 15.59
N SER A 197 9.45 2.16 15.03
CA SER A 197 10.88 2.48 15.09
C SER A 197 11.21 3.79 14.35
N LEU A 198 10.56 4.04 13.22
CA LEU A 198 10.70 5.28 12.46
C LEU A 198 10.16 6.49 13.20
N ILE A 199 8.96 6.36 13.78
CA ILE A 199 8.34 7.40 14.58
C ILE A 199 9.24 7.73 15.78
N GLN A 200 9.81 6.71 16.43
CA GLN A 200 10.73 6.93 17.55
C GLN A 200 11.98 7.72 17.11
N GLN A 201 12.63 7.31 16.02
CA GLN A 201 13.81 8.01 15.49
C GLN A 201 13.51 9.46 15.12
N ALA A 202 12.42 9.69 14.37
CA ALA A 202 11.98 11.03 14.00
C ALA A 202 11.66 11.89 15.21
N THR A 203 11.04 11.30 16.23
CA THR A 203 10.70 11.98 17.49
C THR A 203 11.93 12.41 18.28
N GLU A 204 13.02 11.64 18.25
CA GLU A 204 14.29 11.95 18.92
C GLU A 204 15.09 13.04 18.21
N GLN A 205 14.92 13.19 16.90
CA GLN A 205 15.58 14.20 16.07
C GLN A 205 14.76 15.50 15.90
N GLN A 206 13.50 15.50 16.32
CA GLN A 206 12.56 16.60 16.08
C GLN A 206 12.45 17.56 17.28
N ASP A 207 13.03 18.75 17.12
CA ASP A 207 12.96 19.84 18.09
C ASP A 207 11.62 20.59 18.11
N ASN A 208 10.79 20.44 17.07
CA ASN A 208 9.46 21.07 17.02
C ASN A 208 8.44 20.29 17.87
N PRO A 209 7.94 20.85 19.00
CA PRO A 209 7.03 20.14 19.90
C PRO A 209 5.70 19.74 19.26
N ALA A 210 5.21 20.57 18.33
CA ALA A 210 3.95 20.36 17.63
C ALA A 210 4.04 19.19 16.64
N LEU A 211 5.16 19.08 15.94
CA LEU A 211 5.42 17.98 15.02
C LEU A 211 5.72 16.69 15.79
N ASN A 212 6.47 16.79 16.89
CA ASN A 212 6.73 15.67 17.81
C ASN A 212 5.41 15.07 18.36
N PHE A 213 4.46 15.91 18.76
CA PHE A 213 3.13 15.46 19.17
C PHE A 213 2.36 14.77 18.05
N ALA A 214 2.38 15.33 16.84
CA ALA A 214 1.68 14.75 15.68
C ALA A 214 2.26 13.38 15.31
N LEU A 215 3.59 13.23 15.28
CA LEU A 215 4.28 11.96 14.99
C LEU A 215 3.92 10.88 16.01
N ARG A 216 3.92 11.19 17.30
CA ARG A 216 3.56 10.23 18.37
C ARG A 216 2.11 9.76 18.34
N ALA A 217 1.24 10.53 17.70
CA ALA A 217 -0.16 10.17 17.59
C ALA A 217 -0.41 9.22 16.41
N VAL A 218 0.50 9.15 15.43
CA VAL A 218 0.38 8.24 14.27
C VAL A 218 0.38 6.79 14.76
N PRO A 219 -0.56 5.95 14.28
CA PRO A 219 -0.56 4.52 14.60
C PRO A 219 0.75 3.85 14.18
N SER A 220 1.22 2.89 14.97
CA SER A 220 2.43 2.12 14.64
C SER A 220 2.29 1.36 13.31
N LYS A 221 1.08 0.89 12.97
CA LYS A 221 0.79 0.26 11.69
C LYS A 221 0.17 1.27 10.73
N VAL A 222 0.77 1.42 9.55
CA VAL A 222 0.22 2.19 8.43
C VAL A 222 0.16 1.33 7.17
N TYR A 223 -0.68 1.74 6.23
CA TYR A 223 -0.80 1.14 4.91
C TYR A 223 -0.19 2.07 3.89
N MET A 224 0.71 1.54 3.08
CA MET A 224 1.24 2.21 1.92
C MET A 224 0.45 1.75 0.70
N VAL A 225 -0.06 2.70 -0.07
CA VAL A 225 -0.79 2.46 -1.31
C VAL A 225 0.05 3.01 -2.45
N SER A 226 0.63 2.11 -3.24
CA SER A 226 1.48 2.44 -4.38
C SER A 226 0.74 2.11 -5.66
N ASP A 227 0.65 3.08 -6.57
CA ASP A 227 0.08 2.90 -7.90
C ASP A 227 1.22 3.06 -8.92
N LEU A 228 1.46 1.99 -9.71
CA LEU A 228 2.52 1.93 -10.70
C LEU A 228 1.94 1.62 -12.09
N GLY A 229 2.35 2.38 -13.10
CA GLY A 229 2.17 1.98 -14.48
C GLY A 229 3.09 0.79 -14.78
N VAL A 230 2.57 -0.27 -15.39
CA VAL A 230 3.32 -1.50 -15.68
C VAL A 230 3.31 -1.84 -17.17
N SER A 231 4.45 -2.22 -17.70
CA SER A 231 4.59 -2.73 -19.06
C SER A 231 5.60 -3.86 -19.11
N ALA A 232 5.63 -4.60 -20.22
CA ALA A 232 6.64 -5.61 -20.51
C ALA A 232 7.36 -5.24 -21.80
N ASP A 233 8.69 -5.26 -21.74
CA ASP A 233 9.54 -4.95 -22.89
C ASP A 233 9.55 -6.09 -23.94
N ALA A 234 10.32 -5.90 -25.01
CA ALA A 234 10.43 -6.89 -26.09
C ALA A 234 11.08 -8.22 -25.66
N ASN A 235 11.72 -8.26 -24.49
CA ASN A 235 12.32 -9.46 -23.89
C ASN A 235 11.40 -10.10 -22.83
N GLY A 236 10.23 -9.53 -22.59
CA GLY A 236 9.31 -9.98 -21.55
C GLY A 236 9.73 -9.56 -20.14
N LYS A 237 10.61 -8.55 -20.00
CA LYS A 237 10.96 -7.98 -18.70
C LYS A 237 9.91 -6.94 -18.29
N LEU A 238 9.40 -7.03 -17.06
CA LEU A 238 8.52 -6.00 -16.51
C LEU A 238 9.28 -4.69 -16.31
N VAL A 239 8.61 -3.60 -16.66
CA VAL A 239 9.08 -2.23 -16.51
C VAL A 239 7.97 -1.45 -15.80
N PHE A 240 8.34 -0.82 -14.70
CA PHE A 240 7.44 -0.02 -13.88
C PHE A 240 7.73 1.46 -14.03
N VAL A 241 6.68 2.26 -13.96
CA VAL A 241 6.73 3.72 -13.90
C VAL A 241 5.96 4.13 -12.67
N SER A 242 6.61 4.90 -11.79
CA SER A 242 5.96 5.47 -10.61
C SER A 242 4.85 6.42 -11.03
N GLU A 243 3.65 6.23 -10.49
CA GLU A 243 2.52 7.15 -10.70
C GLU A 243 2.14 7.87 -9.43
N ASP A 244 1.90 7.12 -8.35
CA ASP A 244 1.45 7.68 -7.07
C ASP A 244 1.90 6.84 -5.88
N LEU A 245 2.05 7.48 -4.72
CA LEU A 245 2.35 6.81 -3.46
C LEU A 245 1.73 7.53 -2.27
N ARG A 246 0.91 6.80 -1.52
CA ARG A 246 0.09 7.37 -0.45
C ARG A 246 0.20 6.56 0.83
N ILE A 247 0.10 7.23 1.97
CA ILE A 247 -0.05 6.58 3.28
C ILE A 247 -1.52 6.63 3.69
N ASN A 248 -2.08 5.46 3.99
CA ASN A 248 -3.48 5.22 4.32
C ASN A 248 -4.44 5.79 3.26
N ASP A 249 -4.04 5.77 1.98
CA ASP A 249 -4.78 6.36 0.86
C ASP A 249 -4.99 7.89 1.02
N GLN A 250 -4.06 8.60 1.65
CA GLN A 250 -4.15 10.05 1.91
C GLN A 250 -2.89 10.83 1.49
N ASP A 251 -3.13 12.00 0.90
CA ASP A 251 -2.11 13.01 0.59
C ASP A 251 -2.11 14.11 1.65
N ASN A 252 -1.15 14.08 2.56
CA ASN A 252 -0.98 15.13 3.57
C ASN A 252 0.46 15.20 4.08
N GLN A 253 0.76 16.29 4.79
CA GLN A 253 2.11 16.58 5.30
C GLN A 253 2.69 15.49 6.23
N ILE A 254 1.85 14.74 6.95
CA ILE A 254 2.33 13.64 7.80
C ILE A 254 2.69 12.42 6.94
N SER A 255 1.91 12.12 5.90
CA SER A 255 2.25 11.11 4.89
C SER A 255 3.60 11.46 4.25
N GLU A 256 3.83 12.71 3.84
CA GLU A 256 5.11 13.16 3.27
C GLU A 256 6.30 12.95 4.23
N ILE A 257 6.13 13.21 5.53
CA ILE A 257 7.18 13.00 6.53
C ILE A 257 7.48 11.50 6.72
N ILE A 258 6.43 10.68 6.78
CA ILE A 258 6.59 9.21 6.89
C ILE A 258 7.30 8.67 5.64
N LEU A 259 6.89 9.12 4.45
CA LEU A 259 7.52 8.74 3.18
C LEU A 259 8.99 9.18 3.12
N GLY A 260 9.32 10.39 3.58
CA GLY A 260 10.70 10.86 3.68
C GLY A 260 11.55 9.93 4.55
N LEU A 261 11.08 9.60 5.76
CA LEU A 261 11.78 8.68 6.68
C LEU A 261 11.92 7.27 6.10
N LEU A 262 10.90 6.79 5.38
CA LEU A 262 10.95 5.49 4.70
C LEU A 262 11.98 5.50 3.57
N SER A 263 12.04 6.57 2.77
CA SER A 263 13.01 6.68 1.68
C SER A 263 14.45 6.68 2.18
N GLU A 264 14.73 7.30 3.34
CA GLU A 264 16.06 7.27 3.98
C GLU A 264 16.48 5.86 4.44
N MET A 265 15.53 4.97 4.76
CA MET A 265 15.84 3.58 5.09
C MET A 265 15.98 2.68 3.87
N VAL A 266 15.27 3.00 2.78
CA VAL A 266 15.32 2.21 1.54
C VAL A 266 16.56 2.57 0.71
N ASP A 267 17.06 3.81 0.79
CA ASP A 267 18.26 4.26 0.07
C ASP A 267 19.39 4.59 1.06
N SER A 268 20.21 3.58 1.38
CA SER A 268 21.26 3.72 2.41
C SER A 268 22.58 4.27 1.87
N GLU A 269 22.89 4.12 0.57
CA GLU A 269 24.19 4.57 0.04
C GLU A 269 24.27 5.12 -1.41
N ASN A 270 23.25 5.10 -2.29
CA ASN A 270 23.45 5.56 -3.69
C ASN A 270 22.19 6.02 -4.48
N SER A 271 21.60 7.18 -4.17
CA SER A 271 21.00 8.02 -5.22
C SER A 271 20.89 9.51 -4.86
N GLU A 272 21.70 10.34 -5.52
CA GLU A 272 21.29 11.71 -5.81
C GLU A 272 20.25 11.64 -6.96
N GLU A 273 19.04 12.20 -6.72
CA GLU A 273 17.93 12.48 -7.67
C GLU A 273 16.72 11.51 -7.63
N GLY A 274 15.70 11.88 -6.85
CA GLY A 274 14.32 11.36 -6.89
C GLY A 274 13.48 11.90 -5.72
N SER A 275 12.14 11.96 -5.84
CA SER A 275 11.26 12.18 -4.68
C SER A 275 11.23 10.92 -3.79
N ALA A 276 10.86 11.06 -2.50
CA ALA A 276 10.69 9.90 -1.61
C ALA A 276 9.70 8.87 -2.17
N GLU A 277 8.67 9.35 -2.86
CA GLU A 277 7.68 8.55 -3.56
C GLU A 277 8.31 7.73 -4.68
N GLU A 278 9.12 8.36 -5.52
CA GLU A 278 9.81 7.70 -6.64
C GLU A 278 10.79 6.63 -6.15
N VAL A 279 11.54 6.89 -5.07
CA VAL A 279 12.49 5.93 -4.49
C VAL A 279 11.76 4.67 -4.01
N ILE A 280 10.70 4.86 -3.21
CA ILE A 280 9.95 3.75 -2.62
C ILE A 280 9.19 2.97 -3.71
N ASN A 281 8.53 3.66 -4.64
CA ASN A 281 7.83 3.04 -5.75
C ASN A 281 8.76 2.24 -6.66
N LYS A 282 9.96 2.77 -6.93
CA LYS A 282 10.98 2.06 -7.67
C LYS A 282 11.42 0.79 -6.94
N GLY A 283 11.63 0.84 -5.62
CA GLY A 283 11.95 -0.33 -4.81
C GLY A 283 10.90 -1.45 -4.93
N PHE A 284 9.60 -1.13 -4.89
CA PHE A 284 8.55 -2.13 -5.10
C PHE A 284 8.51 -2.68 -6.51
N GLY A 285 8.57 -1.79 -7.50
CA GLY A 285 8.63 -2.19 -8.91
C GLY A 285 9.83 -3.09 -9.19
N GLU A 286 10.97 -2.83 -8.55
CA GLU A 286 12.19 -3.64 -8.67
C GLU A 286 12.02 -5.03 -8.06
N ILE A 287 11.48 -5.15 -6.84
CA ILE A 287 11.24 -6.46 -6.20
C ILE A 287 10.27 -7.29 -7.04
N VAL A 288 9.13 -6.72 -7.42
CA VAL A 288 8.10 -7.44 -8.20
C VAL A 288 8.63 -7.77 -9.59
N GLY A 289 9.30 -6.83 -10.23
CA GLY A 289 9.90 -7.02 -11.54
C GLY A 289 10.99 -8.08 -11.55
N ARG A 290 11.77 -8.17 -10.47
CA ARG A 290 12.78 -9.19 -10.27
C ARG A 290 12.16 -10.55 -10.03
N VAL A 291 11.22 -10.66 -9.10
CA VAL A 291 10.50 -11.91 -8.82
C VAL A 291 9.84 -12.45 -10.08
N VAL A 292 9.03 -11.65 -10.77
CA VAL A 292 8.39 -12.07 -12.02
C VAL A 292 9.44 -12.38 -13.10
N GLY A 293 10.48 -11.55 -13.20
CA GLY A 293 11.57 -11.71 -14.17
C GLY A 293 12.41 -12.97 -13.95
N ASN A 294 12.53 -13.45 -12.72
CA ASN A 294 13.20 -14.69 -12.36
C ASN A 294 12.29 -15.91 -12.54
N LEU A 295 10.98 -15.77 -12.35
CA LEU A 295 10.00 -16.81 -12.67
C LEU A 295 9.90 -17.07 -14.18
N GLY A 296 10.12 -16.06 -15.03
CA GLY A 296 10.11 -16.22 -16.47
C GLY A 296 10.06 -14.92 -17.26
N LYS A 297 9.80 -15.05 -18.56
CA LYS A 297 9.56 -13.91 -19.47
C LYS A 297 8.08 -13.66 -19.62
N VAL A 298 7.64 -12.43 -19.38
CA VAL A 298 6.24 -12.04 -19.56
C VAL A 298 5.86 -12.09 -21.04
N GLY A 299 4.78 -12.80 -21.34
CA GLY A 299 4.30 -12.98 -22.69
C GLY A 299 3.25 -14.06 -22.80
N THR A 300 2.83 -14.34 -24.03
CA THR A 300 1.86 -15.38 -24.36
C THR A 300 2.53 -16.48 -25.18
N ALA A 301 2.02 -17.70 -25.05
CA ALA A 301 2.45 -18.83 -25.85
C ALA A 301 1.30 -19.78 -26.15
N THR A 302 1.46 -20.62 -27.17
CA THR A 302 0.61 -21.82 -27.30
C THR A 302 1.17 -22.90 -26.38
N ALA A 303 0.38 -23.34 -25.42
CA ALA A 303 0.75 -24.37 -24.44
C ALA A 303 -0.27 -25.51 -24.41
N ASP A 304 0.16 -26.67 -23.96
CA ASP A 304 -0.73 -27.80 -23.68
C ASP A 304 -1.62 -27.48 -22.46
N GLU A 305 -2.93 -27.73 -22.58
CA GLU A 305 -3.91 -27.34 -21.54
C GLU A 305 -3.74 -28.10 -20.21
N THR A 306 -3.07 -29.26 -20.21
CA THR A 306 -2.94 -30.10 -19.02
C THR A 306 -1.56 -29.98 -18.38
N THR A 307 -0.52 -29.87 -19.19
CA THR A 307 0.88 -29.86 -18.75
C THR A 307 1.51 -28.48 -18.80
N HIS A 308 0.84 -27.49 -19.39
CA HIS A 308 1.32 -26.12 -19.58
C HIS A 308 2.60 -26.00 -20.41
N VAL A 309 3.09 -27.11 -20.99
CA VAL A 309 4.30 -27.13 -21.82
C VAL A 309 4.07 -26.30 -23.08
N VAL A 310 4.98 -25.36 -23.33
CA VAL A 310 4.98 -24.53 -24.52
C VAL A 310 5.24 -25.39 -25.75
N SER A 311 4.34 -25.31 -26.73
CA SER A 311 4.34 -26.15 -27.94
C SER A 311 4.28 -25.37 -29.25
N GLY A 312 4.15 -24.04 -29.19
CA GLY A 312 3.95 -23.21 -30.37
C GLY A 312 4.53 -21.80 -30.26
N ASN A 313 3.88 -20.86 -30.91
CA ASN A 313 4.41 -19.51 -31.07
C ASN A 313 4.48 -18.76 -29.73
N ILE A 314 5.63 -18.12 -29.46
CA ILE A 314 5.87 -17.28 -28.28
C ILE A 314 5.81 -15.82 -28.70
N VAL A 315 5.08 -15.00 -27.95
CA VAL A 315 5.00 -13.55 -28.11
C VAL A 315 5.30 -12.90 -26.76
N LEU A 316 6.47 -12.28 -26.64
CA LEU A 316 6.89 -11.59 -25.42
C LEU A 316 6.35 -10.16 -25.38
N GLY A 317 6.14 -9.65 -24.18
CA GLY A 317 5.72 -8.27 -23.93
C GLY A 317 4.29 -8.15 -23.37
N ASN A 318 3.72 -6.96 -23.52
CA ASN A 318 2.48 -6.50 -22.90
C ASN A 318 1.26 -7.44 -23.00
N ASP A 319 1.21 -8.33 -23.99
CA ASP A 319 0.13 -9.30 -24.14
C ASP A 319 0.11 -10.35 -23.01
N GLY A 320 1.22 -10.52 -22.29
CA GLY A 320 1.29 -11.37 -21.09
C GLY A 320 0.84 -10.68 -19.80
N ILE A 321 0.48 -9.40 -19.84
CA ILE A 321 -0.10 -8.68 -18.69
C ILE A 321 -1.60 -8.57 -18.95
N LEU A 322 -2.40 -9.25 -18.13
CA LEU A 322 -3.84 -9.37 -18.24
C LEU A 322 -4.51 -8.86 -16.96
N ASP A 323 -5.80 -8.54 -17.06
CA ASP A 323 -6.58 -8.12 -15.89
C ASP A 323 -6.54 -9.21 -14.82
N GLY A 324 -6.08 -8.85 -13.61
CA GLY A 324 -5.89 -9.72 -12.46
C GLY A 324 -4.74 -10.72 -12.53
N LYS A 325 -3.90 -10.76 -13.59
CA LYS A 325 -2.81 -11.75 -13.69
C LYS A 325 -1.66 -11.39 -14.64
N VAL A 326 -0.51 -12.01 -14.41
CA VAL A 326 0.62 -12.05 -15.35
C VAL A 326 0.85 -13.47 -15.84
N THR A 327 1.11 -13.63 -17.14
CA THR A 327 1.54 -14.90 -17.73
C THR A 327 3.03 -14.87 -18.01
N VAL A 328 3.74 -15.90 -17.55
CA VAL A 328 5.19 -16.04 -17.75
C VAL A 328 5.52 -17.31 -18.50
N ILE A 329 6.48 -17.20 -19.41
CA ILE A 329 7.14 -18.33 -20.04
C ILE A 329 8.40 -18.64 -19.23
N THR A 330 8.41 -19.80 -18.59
CA THR A 330 9.47 -20.17 -17.65
C THR A 330 10.81 -20.42 -18.34
N TYR A 331 11.90 -20.30 -17.59
CA TYR A 331 13.23 -20.59 -18.11
C TYR A 331 13.53 -22.09 -18.10
N THR A 332 14.34 -22.49 -19.06
CA THR A 332 15.08 -23.76 -19.03
C THR A 332 16.56 -23.47 -18.86
N GLN A 333 17.35 -24.52 -18.62
CA GLN A 333 18.82 -24.41 -18.59
C GLN A 333 19.42 -23.74 -19.85
N ALA A 334 18.72 -23.80 -21.00
CA ALA A 334 19.17 -23.18 -22.24
C ALA A 334 18.72 -21.72 -22.41
N THR A 335 17.70 -21.29 -21.67
CA THR A 335 17.03 -19.98 -21.88
C THR A 335 17.13 -19.03 -20.70
N ALA A 336 17.60 -19.51 -19.54
CA ALA A 336 17.91 -18.71 -18.37
C ALA A 336 18.96 -17.62 -18.69
N PRO A 337 18.82 -16.41 -18.11
CA PRO A 337 19.89 -15.42 -18.14
C PRO A 337 21.14 -15.97 -17.44
N ALA A 338 22.32 -15.49 -17.85
CA ALA A 338 23.56 -15.83 -17.14
C ALA A 338 23.52 -15.22 -15.73
N GLU A 339 23.97 -15.97 -14.72
CA GLU A 339 24.18 -15.46 -13.36
C GLU A 339 25.14 -14.25 -13.44
N GLU A 340 24.73 -13.11 -12.86
CA GLU A 340 25.51 -11.86 -12.83
C GLU A 340 26.60 -11.87 -11.75
#